data_AF-A0A0U3AIF6-F1
#
_entry.id   AF-A0A0U3AIF6-F1
#
_cell.length_a   1.000
_cell.length_b   1.000
_cell.length_c   1.000
_cell.angle_alpha   90.00
_cell.angle_beta   90.00
_cell.angle_gamma   90.00
#
_symmetry.space_group_name_H-M   'P 1'
#
loop_
_entity.id
_entity.type
_entity.pdbx_description
1 polymer ?
#
loop_
_entity_poly.entity_id
_entity_poly.type
_entity_poly.pdbx_seq_one_letter_code
_entity_poly.pdbx_strand_id
1 'polypeptide(L)' 'MDVTTGEIKTASTNSFGYYTFSDLTANDFYRMTVSSKRYPFRSPIRSFTLNDDLAGMDFVSAE' A
#
# COMPACT_ATOMS: atom_id res chain seq x y z
N MET A 1 1.95 -3.16 -5.98
CA MET A 1 2.22 -3.81 -7.27
C MET A 1 1.30 -3.19 -8.29
N ASP A 2 1.88 -2.69 -9.38
CA ASP A 2 1.14 -2.32 -10.58
C ASP A 2 0.59 -3.59 -11.23
N VAL A 3 -0.72 -3.66 -11.45
CA VAL A 3 -1.39 -4.84 -11.99
C VAL A 3 -1.23 -4.96 -13.51
N THR A 4 -0.94 -3.85 -14.20
CA THR A 4 -0.72 -3.80 -15.65
C THR A 4 0.71 -4.21 -15.98
N THR A 5 1.69 -3.58 -15.34
CA THR A 5 3.12 -3.78 -15.66
C THR A 5 3.76 -4.89 -14.84
N GLY A 6 3.17 -5.22 -13.68
CA GLY A 6 3.74 -6.16 -12.73
C GLY A 6 4.83 -5.57 -11.83
N GLU A 7 5.10 -4.26 -11.91
CA GLU A 7 6.10 -3.61 -11.07
C GLU A 7 5.75 -3.73 -9.58
N ILE A 8 6.74 -4.09 -8.76
CA ILE A 8 6.59 -4.23 -7.31
C ILE A 8 7.52 -3.24 -6.60
N LYS A 9 6.92 -2.36 -5.79
CA LYS A 9 7.62 -1.54 -4.81
C LYS A 9 7.23 -1.94 -3.38
N THR A 10 8.15 -1.76 -2.45
CA THR A 10 7.97 -2.05 -1.02
C THR A 10 8.38 -0.86 -0.17
N ALA A 11 7.68 -0.65 0.95
CA ALA A 11 8.00 0.37 1.94
C ALA A 11 7.87 -0.25 3.35
N SER A 12 8.69 0.21 4.28
CA SER A 12 8.57 -0.16 5.70
C SER A 12 7.96 0.99 6.48
N THR A 13 6.99 0.69 7.33
CA THR A 13 6.37 1.69 8.21
C THR A 13 7.36 2.12 9.30
N ASN A 14 7.38 3.40 9.63
CA ASN A 14 8.14 3.89 10.77
C ASN A 14 7.43 3.58 12.11
N SER A 15 8.01 4.01 13.24
CA SER A 15 7.45 3.80 14.59
C SER A 15 6.08 4.44 14.82
N PHE A 16 5.68 5.40 13.98
CA PHE A 16 4.38 6.05 14.03
C PHE A 16 3.38 5.44 13.03
N GLY A 17 3.77 4.40 12.29
CA GLY A 17 2.92 3.70 11.32
C GLY A 17 2.90 4.34 9.92
N TYR A 18 3.64 5.43 9.68
CA TYR A 18 3.64 6.09 8.37
C TYR A 18 4.54 5.37 7.36
N TYR A 19 4.12 5.40 6.11
CA TYR A 19 4.86 4.90 4.94
C TYR A 19 4.61 5.81 3.73
N THR A 20 5.49 5.75 2.73
CA THR A 20 5.35 6.52 1.49
C THR A 20 5.94 5.71 0.33
N PHE A 21 5.30 5.80 -0.82
CA PHE A 21 5.80 5.30 -2.09
C PHE A 21 5.99 6.48 -3.04
N SER A 22 7.15 6.56 -3.69
CA SER A 22 7.45 7.58 -4.69
C SER A 22 7.58 6.96 -6.08
N ASP A 23 7.55 7.83 -7.09
CA ASP A 23 7.83 7.48 -8.49
C ASP A 23 6.90 6.39 -9.04
N LEU A 24 5.63 6.42 -8.63
CA LEU A 24 4.60 5.53 -9.15
C LEU A 24 3.99 6.11 -10.42
N THR A 25 3.73 5.26 -11.41
CA THR A 25 3.04 5.65 -12.64
C THR A 25 1.59 6.02 -12.33
N ALA A 26 1.18 7.21 -12.74
CA ALA A 26 -0.20 7.66 -12.64
C ALA A 26 -1.09 7.01 -13.71
N ASN A 27 -2.39 6.99 -13.43
CA ASN A 27 -3.47 6.34 -14.18
C ASN A 27 -3.37 4.81 -14.27
N ASP A 28 -2.51 4.18 -13.46
CA ASP A 28 -2.41 2.73 -13.36
C ASP A 28 -3.17 2.17 -12.16
N PHE A 29 -3.50 0.88 -12.26
CA PHE A 29 -4.22 0.15 -11.21
C PHE A 29 -3.24 -0.60 -10.32
N TYR A 30 -3.27 -0.28 -9.03
CA TYR A 30 -2.37 -0.86 -8.04
C TYR A 30 -3.11 -1.78 -7.08
N ARG A 31 -2.44 -2.88 -6.72
CA ARG A 31 -2.75 -3.70 -5.56
C ARG A 31 -1.67 -3.53 -4.51
N MET A 32 -2.06 -3.03 -3.34
CA MET A 32 -1.21 -2.82 -2.18
C MET A 32 -1.54 -3.85 -1.10
N THR A 33 -0.51 -4.46 -0.52
CA THR A 33 -0.66 -5.48 0.53
C THR A 33 0.16 -5.08 1.76
N VAL A 34 -0.43 -5.19 2.95
CA VAL A 34 0.29 -5.02 4.22
C VAL A 34 0.62 -6.38 4.83
N SER A 35 1.76 -6.46 5.52
CA SER A 35 2.12 -7.63 6.30
C SER A 35 2.92 -7.22 7.54
N SER A 36 2.73 -7.95 8.64
CA SER A 36 3.51 -7.81 9.86
C SER A 36 3.65 -9.17 10.53
N LYS A 37 4.79 -9.41 11.18
CA LYS A 37 4.99 -10.61 12.02
C LYS A 37 4.22 -10.55 13.33
N ARG A 38 3.91 -9.34 13.81
CA ARG A 38 3.29 -9.12 15.13
C ARG A 38 1.80 -8.83 15.06
N TYR A 39 1.36 -8.14 13.99
CA TYR A 39 -0.01 -7.64 13.90
C TYR A 39 -0.74 -8.32 12.74
N PRO A 40 -1.82 -9.08 13.01
CA PRO A 40 -2.72 -9.54 11.96
C PRO A 40 -3.58 -8.38 11.44
N PHE A 41 -3.96 -8.43 10.17
CA PHE A 41 -4.82 -7.41 9.52
C PHE A 41 -6.08 -8.06 8.98
N ARG A 42 -7.26 -7.49 9.29
CA ARG A 42 -8.56 -8.02 8.81
C ARG A 42 -8.74 -7.86 7.30
N SER A 43 -8.20 -6.77 6.76
CA SER A 43 -8.26 -6.43 5.34
C SER A 43 -6.86 -6.05 4.87
N PRO A 44 -6.00 -7.05 4.57
CA PRO A 44 -4.58 -6.81 4.30
C PRO A 44 -4.32 -6.30 2.89
N ILE A 45 -5.36 -6.10 2.06
CA ILE A 45 -5.25 -5.70 0.66
C ILE A 45 -6.09 -4.44 0.42
N ARG A 46 -5.51 -3.50 -0.32
CA ARG A 46 -6.19 -2.34 -0.91
C ARG A 46 -5.91 -2.36 -2.41
N SER A 47 -6.94 -2.11 -3.21
CA SER A 47 -6.81 -1.97 -4.65
C SER A 47 -7.41 -0.64 -5.09
N PHE A 48 -6.71 0.10 -5.93
CA PHE A 48 -7.10 1.45 -6.33
C PHE A 48 -6.42 1.84 -7.65
N THR A 49 -7.03 2.78 -8.37
CA THR A 49 -6.37 3.48 -9.49
C THR A 49 -5.67 4.72 -8.94
N LEU A 50 -4.38 4.86 -9.22
CA LEU A 50 -3.60 6.01 -8.79
C LEU A 50 -3.70 7.12 -9.85
N ASN A 51 -4.60 8.09 -9.67
CA ASN A 51 -4.76 9.18 -10.66
C ASN A 51 -3.80 10.37 -10.40
N ASP A 52 -3.51 10.63 -9.13
CA ASP A 52 -2.62 11.69 -8.62
C ASP A 52 -2.13 11.28 -7.22
N ASP A 53 -1.43 12.16 -6.51
CA ASP A 53 -1.02 11.98 -5.12
C ASP A 53 -2.18 11.51 -4.24
N LEU A 54 -1.98 10.37 -3.59
CA LEU A 54 -2.99 9.71 -2.76
C LEU A 54 -2.49 9.53 -1.33
N ALA A 55 -3.24 10.06 -0.38
CA ALA A 55 -2.99 9.95 1.05
C ALA A 55 -4.18 9.30 1.79
N GLY A 56 -3.98 8.94 3.06
CA GLY A 56 -5.03 8.35 3.91
C GLY A 56 -5.32 6.87 3.60
N MET A 57 -4.38 6.18 2.95
CA MET A 57 -4.51 4.75 2.68
C MET A 57 -4.09 3.95 3.91
N ASP A 58 -5.06 3.65 4.76
CA ASP A 58 -4.77 3.00 6.05
C ASP A 58 -5.06 1.50 6.07
N PHE A 59 -4.25 0.79 6.85
CA PHE A 59 -4.47 -0.58 7.28
C PHE A 59 -4.63 -0.62 8.80
N VAL A 60 -5.72 -1.22 9.26
CA VAL A 60 -6.02 -1.35 10.69
C VAL A 60 -5.78 -2.79 11.11
N SER A 61 -5.04 -2.98 12.21
CA SER A 61 -4.83 -4.30 12.80
C SER A 61 -6.16 -4.92 13.25
N ALA A 62 -6.19 -6.25 13.33
CA ALA A 62 -7.35 -6.96 13.83
C ALA A 62 -7.44 -6.98 15.37
N GLU A 63 -6.32 -6.65 16.02
CA GLU A 63 -6.10 -6.54 17.46
C GLU A 63 -6.01 -5.07 17.88
#